data_AF-A0A9Q4Q2H5-F1
#
_entry.id   AF-A0A9Q4Q2H5-F1
#
_cell.length_a   1.000
_cell.length_b   1.000
_cell.length_c   1.000
_cell.angle_alpha   90.00
_cell.angle_beta   90.00
_cell.angle_gamma   90.00
#
_symmetry.space_group_name_H-M   'P 1'
#
loop_
_entity.id
_entity.type
_entity.pdbx_description
1 polymer ?
#
loop_
_entity_poly.entity_id
_entity_poly.type
_entity_poly.pdbx_seq_one_letter_code
_entity_poly.pdbx_strand_id
1 'polypeptide(L)'
;MSDDRDRWNERYRRDAFDPADDPIPELERRIATLPDGRALDVATGTGRNALFLAEQGYDVDAVDISEAGLERARDRAADRGVDVDWIRADLAEFDPGRERYDVITVSFFAALEHLPDLKEALAPGGVLVSEHHLRSSDPVAGPSTDRYRYRSNDLLRACLDLTILSYEERRRPVGGSGGDETGDGAVAVATLVARRSSGGTQSYPVEGTRD
;
A
#
# COMPACT_ATOMS: atom_id res chain seq x y z
N MET A 1 -20.54 -3.29 -7.61
CA MET A 1 -20.14 -1.98 -8.17
C MET A 1 -20.66 -0.80 -7.33
N SER A 2 -21.98 -0.59 -7.10
CA SER A 2 -22.46 0.61 -6.34
C SER A 2 -22.14 0.60 -4.83
N ASP A 3 -22.12 -0.57 -4.19
CA ASP A 3 -22.07 -0.66 -2.72
C ASP A 3 -20.73 -0.20 -2.12
N ASP A 4 -19.60 -0.59 -2.75
CA ASP A 4 -18.27 -0.30 -2.20
C ASP A 4 -17.88 1.18 -2.33
N ARG A 5 -18.19 1.80 -3.48
CA ARG A 5 -17.96 3.24 -3.70
C ARG A 5 -18.75 4.07 -2.70
N ASP A 6 -20.05 3.81 -2.56
CA ASP A 6 -20.93 4.60 -1.72
C ASP A 6 -20.54 4.40 -0.24
N ARG A 7 -20.17 3.17 0.15
CA ARG A 7 -19.61 2.85 1.48
C ARG A 7 -18.34 3.63 1.79
N TRP A 8 -17.36 3.67 0.89
CA TRP A 8 -16.09 4.36 1.14
C TRP A 8 -16.25 5.88 1.11
N ASN A 9 -17.05 6.43 0.18
CA ASN A 9 -17.38 7.85 0.19
C ASN A 9 -18.05 8.27 1.50
N GLU A 10 -19.02 7.50 1.99
CA GLU A 10 -19.67 7.77 3.27
C GLU A 10 -18.67 7.71 4.43
N ARG A 11 -17.75 6.73 4.41
CA ARG A 11 -16.70 6.62 5.43
C ARG A 11 -15.77 7.83 5.43
N TYR A 12 -15.30 8.27 4.26
CA TYR A 12 -14.43 9.44 4.10
C TYR A 12 -15.15 10.78 4.27
N ARG A 13 -16.48 10.86 4.27
CA ARG A 13 -17.16 12.13 4.59
C ARG A 13 -17.29 12.38 6.09
N ARG A 14 -17.13 11.35 6.91
CA ARG A 14 -17.21 11.48 8.37
C ARG A 14 -15.91 12.09 8.88
N ASP A 15 -16.00 13.21 9.58
CA ASP A 15 -14.84 13.86 10.19
C ASP A 15 -14.12 12.96 11.21
N ALA A 16 -14.86 12.05 11.84
CA ALA A 16 -14.29 11.07 12.77
C ALA A 16 -13.39 10.01 12.11
N PHE A 17 -13.46 9.85 10.78
CA PHE A 17 -12.57 8.95 10.06
C PHE A 17 -11.40 9.74 9.48
N ASP A 18 -10.31 9.77 10.23
CA ASP A 18 -9.07 10.44 9.84
C ASP A 18 -7.91 9.41 9.83
N PRO A 19 -7.61 8.81 8.67
CA PRO A 19 -6.49 7.88 8.54
C PRO A 19 -5.15 8.57 8.79
N ALA A 20 -4.21 7.83 9.39
CA ALA A 20 -2.86 8.30 9.65
C ALA A 20 -2.20 8.92 8.42
N ASP A 21 -1.50 10.03 8.65
CA ASP A 21 -0.79 10.78 7.63
C ASP A 21 0.60 10.23 7.29
N ASP A 22 1.18 9.44 8.21
CA ASP A 22 2.47 8.81 8.01
C ASP A 22 2.35 7.62 7.04
N PRO A 23 3.35 7.41 6.16
CA PRO A 23 3.40 6.24 5.28
C PRO A 23 3.44 4.93 6.08
N ILE A 24 3.18 3.81 5.41
CA ILE A 24 3.41 2.51 6.07
C ILE A 24 4.88 2.39 6.50
N PRO A 25 5.18 1.86 7.71
CA PRO A 25 6.53 1.91 8.25
C PRO A 25 7.59 1.23 7.36
N GLU A 26 7.21 0.21 6.58
CA GLU A 26 8.17 -0.47 5.69
C GLU A 26 8.51 0.35 4.45
N LEU A 27 7.60 1.21 3.98
CA LEU A 27 7.86 2.13 2.88
C LEU A 27 8.90 3.17 3.31
N GLU A 28 8.67 3.82 4.44
CA GLU A 28 9.60 4.79 5.02
C GLU A 28 10.99 4.19 5.27
N ARG A 29 11.05 3.01 5.89
CA ARG A 29 12.31 2.30 6.17
C ARG A 29 13.13 2.00 4.91
N ARG A 30 12.49 1.82 3.77
CA ARG A 30 13.14 1.34 2.54
C ARG A 30 13.35 2.38 1.49
N ILE A 31 12.83 3.59 1.67
CA ILE A 31 12.80 4.62 0.63
C ILE A 31 14.16 4.80 -0.07
N ALA A 32 15.26 4.83 0.69
CA ALA A 32 16.63 4.98 0.18
C ALA A 32 17.17 3.78 -0.62
N THR A 33 16.44 2.66 -0.65
CA THR A 33 16.81 1.41 -1.34
C THR A 33 15.81 1.01 -2.42
N LEU A 34 14.69 1.73 -2.52
CA LEU A 34 13.72 1.57 -3.60
C LEU A 34 14.28 2.18 -4.89
N PRO A 35 13.90 1.64 -6.06
CA PRO A 35 14.26 2.27 -7.33
C PRO A 35 13.54 3.62 -7.45
N ASP A 36 14.27 4.65 -7.86
CA ASP A 36 13.67 5.93 -8.23
C ASP A 36 12.80 5.78 -9.48
N GLY A 37 11.84 6.69 -9.66
CA GLY A 37 11.05 6.78 -10.90
C GLY A 37 9.57 6.92 -10.63
N ARG A 38 8.77 6.07 -11.27
CA ARG A 38 7.31 6.17 -11.27
C ARG A 38 6.68 5.26 -10.23
N ALA A 39 5.76 5.79 -9.44
CA ALA A 39 5.06 5.04 -8.40
C ALA A 39 3.56 4.95 -8.64
N LEU A 40 2.95 3.85 -8.18
CA LEU A 40 1.50 3.67 -8.09
C LEU A 40 1.09 3.37 -6.65
N ASP A 41 0.23 4.20 -6.05
CA ASP A 41 -0.43 3.90 -4.77
C ASP A 41 -1.87 3.42 -5.00
N VAL A 42 -2.10 2.15 -4.67
CA VAL A 42 -3.34 1.43 -4.93
C VAL A 42 -4.28 1.51 -3.74
N ALA A 43 -5.53 1.92 -3.98
CA ALA A 43 -6.52 2.23 -2.95
C ALA A 43 -5.94 3.25 -1.95
N THR A 44 -5.49 4.38 -2.50
CA THR A 44 -4.65 5.39 -1.81
C THR A 44 -5.37 6.06 -0.64
N GLY A 45 -6.70 6.10 -0.64
CA GLY A 45 -7.48 6.78 0.38
C GLY A 45 -7.16 8.27 0.45
N THR A 46 -6.68 8.72 1.62
CA THR A 46 -6.23 10.11 1.83
C THR A 46 -4.77 10.36 1.44
N GLY A 47 -4.10 9.38 0.81
CA GLY A 47 -2.84 9.63 0.12
C GLY A 47 -1.57 9.43 0.95
N ARG A 48 -1.60 8.86 2.15
CA ARG A 48 -0.41 8.81 3.05
C ARG A 48 0.87 8.25 2.40
N ASN A 49 0.76 7.22 1.55
CA ASN A 49 1.92 6.67 0.85
C ASN A 49 2.23 7.48 -0.41
N ALA A 50 1.19 7.83 -1.20
CA ALA A 50 1.34 8.64 -2.40
C ALA A 50 2.03 9.99 -2.14
N LEU A 51 1.59 10.71 -1.10
CA LEU A 51 2.17 11.98 -0.66
C LEU A 51 3.61 11.81 -0.22
N PHE A 52 3.90 10.79 0.60
CA PHE A 52 5.27 10.48 1.01
C PHE A 52 6.16 10.20 -0.20
N LEU A 53 5.72 9.39 -1.16
CA LEU A 53 6.50 9.11 -2.37
C LEU A 53 6.74 10.38 -3.21
N ALA A 54 5.73 11.23 -3.35
CA ALA A 54 5.88 12.51 -4.07
C ALA A 54 6.87 13.46 -3.38
N GLU A 55 6.85 13.52 -2.04
CA GLU A 55 7.84 14.27 -1.24
C GLU A 55 9.28 13.75 -1.46
N GLN A 56 9.43 12.48 -1.83
CA GLN A 56 10.72 11.83 -2.10
C GLN A 56 11.11 11.93 -3.60
N GLY A 57 10.32 12.63 -4.42
CA GLY A 57 10.64 12.93 -5.82
C GLY A 57 10.13 11.90 -6.84
N TYR A 58 9.24 10.99 -6.44
CA TYR A 58 8.62 10.04 -7.37
C TYR A 58 7.55 10.74 -8.24
N ASP A 59 7.36 10.27 -9.47
CA ASP A 59 6.19 10.57 -10.29
C ASP A 59 5.05 9.63 -9.88
N VAL A 60 4.03 10.15 -9.19
CA VAL A 60 3.05 9.30 -8.47
C VAL A 60 1.69 9.32 -9.15
N ASP A 61 1.21 8.13 -9.53
CA ASP A 61 -0.20 7.86 -9.77
C ASP A 61 -0.83 7.30 -8.48
N ALA A 62 -1.99 7.81 -8.10
CA ALA A 62 -2.68 7.38 -6.89
C ALA A 62 -4.16 7.11 -7.18
N VAL A 63 -4.57 5.85 -7.03
CA VAL A 63 -5.90 5.38 -7.45
C VAL A 63 -6.78 5.04 -6.25
N ASP A 64 -8.01 5.54 -6.25
CA ASP A 64 -9.05 5.14 -5.30
C ASP A 64 -10.45 5.20 -5.94
N ILE A 65 -11.37 4.40 -5.40
CA ILE A 65 -12.78 4.42 -5.81
C ILE A 65 -13.54 5.59 -5.20
N SER A 66 -13.05 6.13 -4.08
CA SER A 66 -13.68 7.18 -3.30
C SER A 66 -13.24 8.57 -3.75
N GLU A 67 -14.18 9.30 -4.33
CA GLU A 67 -14.02 10.72 -4.64
C GLU A 67 -13.76 11.55 -3.39
N ALA A 68 -14.47 11.28 -2.28
CA ALA A 68 -14.26 11.99 -1.02
C ALA A 68 -12.88 11.74 -0.40
N GLY A 69 -12.34 10.52 -0.54
CA GLY A 69 -10.97 10.20 -0.14
C GLY A 69 -9.94 11.00 -0.96
N LEU A 70 -10.11 11.00 -2.29
CA LEU A 70 -9.25 11.75 -3.21
C LEU A 70 -9.35 13.26 -3.04
N GLU A 71 -10.51 13.81 -2.69
CA GLU A 71 -10.65 15.24 -2.34
C GLU A 71 -9.77 15.60 -1.14
N ARG A 72 -9.86 14.83 -0.04
CA ARG A 72 -8.99 15.02 1.13
C ARG A 72 -7.50 14.82 0.79
N ALA A 73 -7.18 13.87 -0.08
CA ALA A 73 -5.81 13.63 -0.51
C ALA A 73 -5.24 14.82 -1.29
N ARG A 74 -6.05 15.45 -2.16
CA ARG A 74 -5.67 16.66 -2.89
C ARG A 74 -5.42 17.85 -1.97
N ASP A 75 -6.26 18.03 -0.95
CA ASP A 75 -6.06 19.09 0.04
C ASP A 75 -4.73 18.89 0.79
N ARG A 76 -4.44 17.66 1.24
CA ARG A 76 -3.15 17.32 1.87
C ARG A 76 -1.96 17.52 0.93
N ALA A 77 -2.11 17.21 -0.35
CA ALA A 77 -1.07 17.43 -1.36
C ALA A 77 -0.76 18.92 -1.53
N ALA A 78 -1.80 19.76 -1.59
CA ALA A 78 -1.65 21.21 -1.68
C ALA A 78 -0.94 21.79 -0.46
N ASP A 79 -1.29 21.31 0.75
CA ASP A 79 -0.64 21.73 2.00
C ASP A 79 0.86 21.36 2.05
N ARG A 80 1.22 20.21 1.46
CA ARG A 80 2.61 19.70 1.38
C ARG A 80 3.38 20.26 0.19
N GLY A 81 2.71 20.90 -0.77
CA GLY A 81 3.33 21.46 -1.97
C GLY A 81 3.85 20.39 -2.94
N VAL A 82 3.20 19.23 -2.99
CA VAL A 82 3.56 18.11 -3.88
C VAL A 82 2.49 17.85 -4.93
N ASP A 83 2.90 17.27 -6.06
CA ASP A 83 2.00 16.91 -7.17
C ASP A 83 1.85 15.40 -7.26
N VAL A 84 0.62 14.94 -7.52
CA VAL A 84 0.23 13.53 -7.60
C VAL A 84 -0.91 13.42 -8.62
N ASP A 85 -0.85 12.45 -9.53
CA ASP A 85 -1.96 12.15 -10.44
C ASP A 85 -3.04 11.34 -9.71
N TRP A 86 -4.12 12.01 -9.33
CA TRP A 86 -5.22 11.43 -8.55
C TRP A 86 -6.28 10.80 -9.46
N ILE A 87 -6.28 9.48 -9.54
CA ILE A 87 -7.14 8.69 -10.43
C ILE A 87 -8.34 8.14 -9.67
N ARG A 88 -9.54 8.55 -10.06
CA ARG A 88 -10.77 7.95 -9.55
C ARG A 88 -11.16 6.74 -10.40
N ALA A 89 -10.99 5.54 -9.87
CA ALA A 89 -11.37 4.31 -10.56
C ALA A 89 -11.74 3.17 -9.59
N ASP A 90 -12.58 2.24 -10.05
CA ASP A 90 -12.69 0.93 -9.43
C ASP A 90 -11.47 0.09 -9.86
N LEU A 91 -10.78 -0.56 -8.92
CA LEU A 91 -9.62 -1.39 -9.24
C LEU A 91 -9.97 -2.62 -10.07
N ALA A 92 -11.24 -3.03 -10.10
CA ALA A 92 -11.69 -4.07 -11.03
C ALA A 92 -11.74 -3.60 -12.49
N GLU A 93 -11.75 -2.29 -12.74
CA GLU A 93 -11.82 -1.67 -14.07
C GLU A 93 -10.55 -0.88 -14.42
N PHE A 94 -9.69 -0.63 -13.44
CA PHE A 94 -8.43 0.10 -13.62
C PHE A 94 -7.36 -0.78 -14.26
N ASP A 95 -6.83 -0.35 -15.41
CA ASP A 95 -5.68 -0.98 -16.06
C ASP A 95 -4.38 -0.26 -15.67
N PRO A 96 -3.54 -0.84 -14.80
CA PRO A 96 -2.26 -0.24 -14.43
C PRO A 96 -1.24 -0.28 -15.59
N GLY A 97 -1.53 -1.00 -16.67
CA GLY A 97 -0.61 -1.25 -17.79
C GLY A 97 0.45 -2.29 -17.45
N ARG A 98 1.51 -2.32 -18.26
CA ARG A 98 2.63 -3.27 -18.12
C ARG A 98 3.95 -2.52 -17.98
N GLU A 99 4.82 -3.01 -17.11
CA GLU A 99 6.21 -2.56 -16.97
C GLU A 99 6.38 -1.04 -16.79
N ARG A 100 5.48 -0.42 -16.04
CA ARG A 100 5.29 1.03 -15.98
C ARG A 100 5.74 1.68 -14.68
N TYR A 101 5.79 0.91 -13.59
CA TYR A 101 6.06 1.43 -12.24
C TYR A 101 7.29 0.81 -11.61
N ASP A 102 8.16 1.66 -11.09
CA ASP A 102 9.33 1.29 -10.31
C ASP A 102 8.93 0.91 -8.88
N VAL A 103 7.89 1.54 -8.33
CA VAL A 103 7.33 1.22 -7.01
C VAL A 103 5.81 1.10 -7.10
N ILE A 104 5.25 0.04 -6.49
CA ILE A 104 3.80 -0.09 -6.28
C ILE A 104 3.54 -0.28 -4.80
N THR A 105 2.67 0.53 -4.23
CA THR A 105 2.22 0.42 -2.83
C THR A 105 0.78 -0.06 -2.75
N VAL A 106 0.52 -1.01 -1.84
CA VAL A 106 -0.83 -1.52 -1.56
C VAL A 106 -1.00 -1.64 -0.05
N SER A 107 -1.78 -0.76 0.57
CA SER A 107 -1.95 -0.75 2.02
C SER A 107 -3.40 -0.83 2.47
N PHE A 108 -3.70 -1.75 3.39
CA PHE A 108 -5.04 -1.97 3.98
C PHE A 108 -6.20 -2.19 2.99
N PHE A 109 -5.87 -2.56 1.75
CA PHE A 109 -6.80 -3.01 0.72
C PHE A 109 -6.61 -4.51 0.43
N ALA A 110 -7.72 -5.25 0.31
CA ALA A 110 -7.69 -6.71 0.09
C ALA A 110 -7.41 -7.02 -1.38
N ALA A 111 -6.15 -6.88 -1.79
CA ALA A 111 -5.73 -6.82 -3.18
C ALA A 111 -5.34 -8.16 -3.81
N LEU A 112 -5.51 -9.30 -3.13
CA LEU A 112 -4.97 -10.59 -3.62
C LEU A 112 -5.42 -10.93 -5.04
N GLU A 113 -6.66 -10.57 -5.40
CA GLU A 113 -7.20 -10.79 -6.74
C GLU A 113 -6.62 -9.86 -7.81
N HIS A 114 -6.13 -8.68 -7.41
CA HIS A 114 -5.52 -7.68 -8.28
C HIS A 114 -3.99 -7.82 -8.39
N LEU A 115 -3.36 -8.61 -7.51
CA LEU A 115 -1.90 -8.80 -7.52
C LEU A 115 -1.34 -9.29 -8.87
N PRO A 116 -2.00 -10.16 -9.66
CA PRO A 116 -1.49 -10.53 -10.98
C PRO A 116 -1.23 -9.32 -11.88
N ASP A 117 -2.21 -8.42 -12.04
CA ASP A 117 -2.08 -7.25 -12.91
C ASP A 117 -1.07 -6.24 -12.36
N LEU A 118 -1.08 -6.03 -11.03
CA LEU A 118 -0.09 -5.16 -10.37
C LEU A 118 1.34 -5.68 -10.55
N LYS A 119 1.55 -7.00 -10.50
CA LYS A 119 2.86 -7.62 -10.75
C LYS A 119 3.30 -7.46 -12.21
N GLU A 120 2.37 -7.47 -13.17
CA GLU A 120 2.69 -7.19 -14.57
C GLU A 120 2.99 -5.70 -14.81
N ALA A 121 2.38 -4.82 -14.04
CA ALA A 121 2.58 -3.37 -14.11
C ALA A 121 3.94 -2.92 -13.54
N LEU A 122 4.58 -3.71 -12.68
CA LEU A 122 5.94 -3.42 -12.22
C LEU A 122 6.93 -3.44 -13.39
N ALA A 123 7.78 -2.41 -13.49
CA ALA A 123 8.94 -2.40 -14.35
C ALA A 123 9.92 -3.55 -13.98
N PRO A 124 10.81 -4.00 -14.88
CA PRO A 124 11.89 -4.90 -14.52
C PRO A 124 12.73 -4.31 -13.37
N GLY A 125 12.85 -5.03 -12.26
CA GLY A 125 13.51 -4.55 -11.04
C GLY A 125 12.63 -3.71 -10.11
N GLY A 126 11.39 -3.39 -10.52
CA GLY A 126 10.41 -2.66 -9.71
C GLY A 126 10.00 -3.42 -8.45
N VAL A 127 9.53 -2.68 -7.44
CA VAL A 127 9.26 -3.19 -6.09
C VAL A 127 7.79 -3.00 -5.70
N LEU A 128 7.16 -4.08 -5.27
CA LEU A 128 5.88 -4.07 -4.55
C LEU A 128 6.14 -3.94 -3.05
N VAL A 129 5.49 -2.97 -2.41
CA VAL A 129 5.44 -2.80 -0.96
C VAL A 129 3.98 -2.95 -0.51
N SER A 130 3.66 -3.97 0.29
CA SER A 130 2.29 -4.21 0.73
C SER A 130 2.19 -4.45 2.23
N GLU A 131 1.19 -3.83 2.87
CA GLU A 131 0.82 -4.09 4.26
C GLU A 131 -0.71 -4.30 4.33
N HIS A 132 -1.16 -5.38 4.94
CA HIS A 132 -2.60 -5.64 5.09
C HIS A 132 -2.94 -6.28 6.43
N HIS A 133 -4.20 -6.16 6.84
CA HIS A 133 -4.70 -6.77 8.07
C HIS A 133 -4.59 -8.29 8.02
N LEU A 134 -4.03 -8.85 9.09
CA LEU A 134 -3.90 -10.29 9.30
C LEU A 134 -4.98 -10.77 10.26
N ARG A 135 -5.44 -12.02 10.07
CA ARG A 135 -6.29 -12.71 11.05
C ARG A 135 -5.53 -12.94 12.35
N SER A 136 -6.24 -12.90 13.47
CA SER A 136 -5.64 -13.15 14.79
C SER A 136 -6.57 -13.89 15.71
N SER A 137 -5.98 -14.72 16.57
CA SER A 137 -6.70 -15.42 17.64
C SER A 137 -7.10 -14.50 18.80
N ASP A 138 -6.34 -13.42 19.03
CA ASP A 138 -6.66 -12.46 20.08
C ASP A 138 -7.20 -11.15 19.47
N PRO A 139 -7.89 -10.32 20.26
CA PRO A 139 -8.48 -9.07 19.79
C PRO A 139 -7.44 -8.16 19.13
N VAL A 140 -7.80 -7.60 17.97
CA VAL A 140 -6.96 -6.65 17.22
C VAL A 140 -7.83 -5.59 16.54
N ALA A 141 -7.30 -4.38 16.40
CA ALA A 141 -7.93 -3.28 15.67
C ALA A 141 -8.06 -3.59 14.16
N GLY A 142 -8.87 -2.78 13.47
CA GLY A 142 -9.15 -2.90 12.03
C GLY A 142 -10.51 -3.55 11.74
N PRO A 143 -10.69 -4.18 10.56
CA PRO A 143 -11.98 -4.74 10.15
C PRO A 143 -12.56 -5.71 11.17
N SER A 144 -13.85 -5.56 11.47
CA SER A 144 -14.56 -6.38 12.46
C SER A 144 -14.81 -7.83 12.00
N THR A 145 -14.52 -8.15 10.72
CA THR A 145 -14.72 -9.49 10.16
C THR A 145 -13.50 -9.98 9.41
N ASP A 146 -13.31 -11.30 9.45
CA ASP A 146 -12.22 -12.03 8.77
C ASP A 146 -12.29 -11.96 7.23
N ARG A 147 -13.40 -11.47 6.67
CA ARG A 147 -13.56 -11.27 5.22
C ARG A 147 -12.51 -10.32 4.65
N TYR A 148 -12.09 -9.33 5.45
CA TYR A 148 -11.12 -8.30 5.04
C TYR A 148 -9.77 -8.48 5.75
N ARG A 149 -9.45 -9.72 6.14
CA ARG A 149 -8.20 -10.08 6.80
C ARG A 149 -7.58 -11.28 6.11
N TYR A 150 -6.31 -11.16 5.76
CA TYR A 150 -5.54 -12.25 5.19
C TYR A 150 -5.32 -13.37 6.21
N ARG A 151 -5.30 -14.61 5.72
CA ARG A 151 -4.78 -15.73 6.51
C ARG A 151 -3.26 -15.69 6.47
N SER A 152 -2.63 -16.42 7.39
CA SER A 152 -1.19 -16.55 7.41
C SER A 152 -0.65 -17.08 6.07
N ASN A 153 0.36 -16.37 5.59
CA ASN A 153 1.09 -16.56 4.35
C ASN A 153 0.26 -16.38 3.07
N ASP A 154 -0.95 -15.83 3.10
CA ASP A 154 -1.70 -15.55 1.87
C ASP A 154 -0.94 -14.57 0.97
N LEU A 155 -0.48 -13.46 1.55
CA LEU A 155 0.30 -12.44 0.83
C LEU A 155 1.65 -12.98 0.33
N LEU A 156 2.36 -13.76 1.16
CA LEU A 156 3.60 -14.40 0.75
C LEU A 156 3.37 -15.34 -0.44
N ARG A 157 2.40 -16.25 -0.34
CA ARG A 157 2.11 -17.25 -1.38
C ARG A 157 1.72 -16.61 -2.71
N ALA A 158 0.97 -15.50 -2.66
CA ALA A 158 0.57 -14.76 -3.86
C ALA A 158 1.74 -14.07 -4.59
N CYS A 159 2.89 -13.93 -3.93
CA CYS A 159 4.06 -13.21 -4.44
C CYS A 159 5.32 -14.10 -4.57
N LEU A 160 5.20 -15.43 -4.46
CA LEU A 160 6.35 -16.35 -4.58
C LEU A 160 6.98 -16.39 -5.98
N ASP A 161 6.30 -15.81 -6.97
CA ASP A 161 6.81 -15.56 -8.33
C ASP A 161 7.68 -14.29 -8.42
N LEU A 162 7.75 -13.50 -7.36
CA LEU A 162 8.67 -12.37 -7.22
C LEU A 162 9.89 -12.76 -6.35
N THR A 163 10.92 -11.92 -6.37
CA THR A 163 12.00 -12.02 -5.37
C THR A 163 11.55 -11.38 -4.07
N ILE A 164 11.34 -12.18 -3.02
CA ILE A 164 10.99 -11.67 -1.69
C ILE A 164 12.20 -11.01 -1.04
N LEU A 165 12.10 -9.70 -0.75
CA LEU A 165 13.13 -8.93 -0.05
C LEU A 165 12.88 -8.90 1.46
N SER A 166 11.61 -8.81 1.87
CA SER A 166 11.16 -9.02 3.24
C SER A 166 9.74 -9.55 3.28
N TYR A 167 9.46 -10.36 4.31
CA TYR A 167 8.12 -10.76 4.68
C TYR A 167 8.02 -10.87 6.20
N GLU A 168 7.01 -10.24 6.78
CA GLU A 168 6.78 -10.29 8.23
C GLU A 168 5.28 -10.34 8.52
N GLU A 169 4.89 -11.27 9.39
CA GLU A 169 3.58 -11.27 10.05
C GLU A 169 3.80 -10.90 11.50
N ARG A 170 3.17 -9.81 11.96
CA ARG A 170 3.37 -9.35 13.34
C ARG A 170 2.12 -8.69 13.91
N ARG A 171 2.11 -8.62 15.23
CA ARG A 171 1.27 -7.64 15.95
C ARG A 171 2.12 -6.45 16.32
N ARG A 172 1.55 -5.26 16.15
CA ARG A 172 2.15 -4.01 16.61
C ARG A 172 1.12 -3.14 17.32
N PRO A 173 1.53 -2.32 18.31
CA PRO A 173 0.64 -1.31 18.87
C PRO A 173 0.10 -0.39 17.77
N VAL A 174 -1.13 0.07 17.93
CA VAL A 174 -1.69 1.17 17.14
C VAL A 174 -1.02 2.46 17.62
N GLY A 175 -0.33 3.17 16.74
CA GLY A 175 0.09 4.55 17.04
C GLY A 175 -1.14 5.46 17.02
N GLY A 176 -1.35 6.28 18.08
CA GLY A 176 -2.52 7.16 18.23
C GLY A 176 -2.66 8.16 17.06
N SER A 177 -3.80 8.79 16.78
CA SER A 177 -5.02 9.05 17.56
C SER A 177 -6.20 9.07 16.58
N GLY A 178 -7.19 8.17 16.69
CA GLY A 178 -8.37 8.22 15.82
C GLY A 178 -9.07 6.88 15.62
N GLY A 179 -10.16 6.65 16.37
CA GLY A 179 -11.25 5.74 16.00
C GLY A 179 -11.23 4.32 16.60
N ASP A 180 -12.14 4.11 17.57
CA ASP A 180 -12.60 2.88 18.23
C ASP A 180 -11.66 2.17 19.23
N GLU A 181 -11.70 2.69 20.47
CA GLU A 181 -11.10 2.17 21.70
C GLU A 181 -11.83 0.94 22.26
N THR A 182 -11.69 -0.25 21.67
CA THR A 182 -12.03 -1.49 22.41
C THR A 182 -11.23 -2.69 21.94
N GLY A 183 -10.15 -2.98 22.68
CA GLY A 183 -9.26 -4.12 22.48
C GLY A 183 -7.82 -3.69 22.77
N ASP A 184 -7.03 -4.56 23.40
CA ASP A 184 -5.60 -4.37 23.64
C ASP A 184 -4.96 -3.77 22.37
N GLY A 185 -4.50 -2.51 22.44
CA GLY A 185 -4.41 -1.55 21.34
C GLY A 185 -3.41 -1.92 20.26
N ALA A 186 -3.61 -3.04 19.60
CA ALA A 186 -2.70 -3.68 18.67
C ALA A 186 -3.42 -4.01 17.36
N VAL A 187 -2.67 -3.94 16.26
CA VAL A 187 -3.07 -4.39 14.94
C VAL A 187 -2.21 -5.58 14.54
N ALA A 188 -2.84 -6.61 13.99
CA ALA A 188 -2.14 -7.71 13.32
C ALA A 188 -2.02 -7.38 11.82
N VAL A 189 -0.80 -7.44 11.29
CA VAL A 189 -0.51 -7.13 9.89
C VAL A 189 0.43 -8.14 9.26
N ALA A 190 0.23 -8.40 7.97
CA ALA A 190 1.23 -9.00 7.09
C ALA A 190 1.86 -7.88 6.27
N THR A 191 3.19 -7.82 6.24
CA THR A 191 3.97 -6.87 5.43
C THR A 191 4.86 -7.66 4.47
N LEU A 192 4.89 -7.25 3.20
CA LEU A 192 5.71 -7.87 2.16
C LEU A 192 6.39 -6.79 1.33
N VAL A 193 7.67 -7.00 1.06
CA VAL A 193 8.42 -6.26 0.05
C VAL A 193 9.00 -7.25 -0.94
N ALA A 194 8.65 -7.11 -2.21
CA ALA A 194 9.07 -8.04 -3.25
C ALA A 194 9.42 -7.32 -4.54
N ARG A 195 10.46 -7.81 -5.22
CA ARG A 195 10.98 -7.24 -6.46
C ARG A 195 10.58 -8.10 -7.66
N ARG A 196 10.15 -7.46 -8.75
CA ARG A 196 9.96 -8.09 -10.06
C ARG A 196 11.32 -8.35 -10.70
N SER A 197 11.92 -9.47 -10.35
CA SER A 197 13.12 -9.98 -11.00
C SER A 197 12.71 -10.99 -12.07
N SER A 198 12.79 -10.64 -13.35
CA SER A 198 12.64 -11.63 -14.43
C SER A 198 13.98 -12.33 -14.73
N GLY A 199 13.96 -13.64 -14.96
CA GLY A 199 15.11 -14.43 -15.41
C GLY A 199 16.12 -14.85 -14.32
N GLY A 200 17.20 -15.55 -14.70
CA GLY A 200 18.31 -15.97 -13.82
C GLY A 200 19.17 -14.81 -13.27
N THR A 201 18.75 -13.58 -13.53
CA THR A 201 19.30 -12.30 -13.10
C THR A 201 18.86 -11.92 -11.69
N GLN A 202 18.91 -12.86 -10.75
CA GLN A 202 19.17 -12.45 -9.37
C GLN A 202 20.65 -12.09 -9.31
N SER A 203 20.96 -10.83 -9.59
CA SER A 203 22.26 -10.30 -9.24
C SER A 203 22.35 -10.31 -7.72
N TYR A 204 23.24 -11.13 -7.17
CA TYR A 204 23.60 -11.04 -5.75
C TYR A 204 23.96 -9.59 -5.42
N PRO A 205 23.72 -9.13 -4.17
CA PRO A 205 24.24 -7.85 -3.73
C PRO A 205 25.72 -7.76 -4.11
N VAL A 206 26.06 -6.79 -4.95
CA VAL A 206 27.47 -6.51 -5.26
C VAL A 206 28.08 -6.08 -3.93
N GLU A 207 29.15 -6.73 -3.48
CA GLU A 207 29.87 -6.29 -2.27
C GLU A 207 30.13 -4.79 -2.40
N GLY A 208 29.53 -4.01 -1.50
CA GLY A 208 29.76 -2.58 -1.44
C GLY A 208 31.27 -2.36 -1.35
N THR A 209 31.80 -1.54 -2.24
CA THR A 209 33.17 -1.04 -2.11
C THR A 209 33.25 -0.42 -0.72
N ARG A 210 34.04 -1.05 0.15
CA ARG A 210 34.39 -0.47 1.44
C ARG A 210 35.14 0.82 1.11
N ASP A 211 34.50 1.97 1.32
CA ASP A 211 35.21 3.22 1.61
C ASP A 211 35.63 3.21 3.09
#